data_AF-A0A961P7W0-F1
#
_entry.id   AF-A0A961P7W0-F1
#
_cell.length_a   1.000
_cell.length_b   1.000
_cell.length_c   1.000
_cell.angle_alpha   90.00
_cell.angle_beta   90.00
_cell.angle_gamma   90.00
#
_symmetry.space_group_name_H-M   'P 1'
#
loop_
_entity.id
_entity.type
_entity.pdbx_description
1 polymer ?
#
loop_
_entity_poly.entity_id
_entity_poly.type
_entity_poly.pdbx_seq_one_letter_code
_entity_poly.pdbx_strand_id
1 'polypeptide(L)'
;MDDRRIAALALLERVRRHEIESETQALGQLRAQSAQLEQNRRDLEQSLEDGAQCADPALRSYLGNFVRSVRGEIARGDRAIAEIETSAAEIADRVAEGFREIKSYEILRLDALARRVADLERREETEMSDLAQIRWWRSRRRNPVR
;
A
#
# COMPACT_ATOMS: atom_id res chain seq x y z
N MET A 1 4.73 -26.66 -15.54
CA MET A 1 5.61 -25.53 -15.15
C MET A 1 4.78 -24.36 -14.64
N ASP A 2 3.63 -24.06 -15.25
CA ASP A 2 2.77 -22.93 -14.84
C ASP A 2 2.22 -23.04 -13.41
N ASP A 3 1.86 -24.22 -12.91
CA ASP A 3 1.31 -24.35 -11.55
C ASP A 3 2.30 -23.93 -10.47
N ARG A 4 3.59 -24.26 -10.64
CA ARG A 4 4.66 -23.82 -9.74
C ARG A 4 4.87 -22.32 -9.84
N ARG A 5 4.77 -21.74 -11.03
CA ARG A 5 4.90 -20.30 -11.26
C ARG A 5 3.73 -19.52 -10.65
N ILE A 6 2.50 -19.98 -10.83
CA ILE A 6 1.29 -19.38 -10.23
C ILE A 6 1.39 -19.42 -8.71
N ALA A 7 1.78 -20.56 -8.14
CA ALA A 7 1.97 -20.71 -6.70
C ALA A 7 3.08 -19.79 -6.15
N ALA A 8 4.20 -19.68 -6.86
CA ALA A 8 5.29 -18.78 -6.49
C ALA A 8 4.85 -17.31 -6.52
N LEU A 9 4.13 -16.88 -7.56
CA LEU A 9 3.61 -15.51 -7.66
C LEU A 9 2.60 -15.19 -6.54
N ALA A 10 1.74 -16.15 -6.19
CA ALA A 10 0.82 -16.00 -5.06
C ALA A 10 1.56 -15.90 -3.72
N LEU A 11 2.66 -16.64 -3.54
CA LEU A 11 3.51 -16.55 -2.36
C LEU A 11 4.20 -15.20 -2.28
N LEU A 12 4.80 -14.72 -3.39
CA LEU A 12 5.45 -13.40 -3.46
C LEU A 12 4.47 -12.28 -3.14
N GLU A 13 3.25 -12.33 -3.70
CA GLU A 13 2.18 -11.36 -3.38
C GLU A 13 1.88 -11.32 -1.88
N ARG A 14 1.75 -12.50 -1.24
CA ARG A 14 1.45 -12.61 0.20
C ARG A 14 2.59 -12.09 1.07
N VAL A 15 3.82 -12.47 0.76
CA VAL A 15 5.01 -12.00 1.49
C VAL A 15 5.09 -10.49 1.39
N ARG A 16 4.96 -9.94 0.18
CA ARG A 16 5.07 -8.50 -0.03
C ARG A 16 3.95 -7.72 0.65
N ARG A 17 2.73 -8.25 0.68
CA ARG A 17 1.61 -7.67 1.42
C ARG A 17 1.92 -7.57 2.92
N HIS A 18 2.49 -8.61 3.50
CA HIS A 18 2.86 -8.61 4.92
C HIS A 18 3.97 -7.60 5.25
N GLU A 19 4.95 -7.46 4.36
CA GLU A 19 6.00 -6.44 4.52
C GLU A 19 5.41 -5.02 4.53
N ILE A 20 4.53 -4.71 3.57
CA ILE A 20 3.89 -3.38 3.46
C ILE A 20 2.95 -3.10 4.65
N GLU A 21 2.31 -4.12 5.24
CA GLU A 21 1.47 -3.92 6.42
C GLU A 21 2.26 -3.27 7.57
N SER A 22 3.49 -3.73 7.79
CA SER A 22 4.38 -3.17 8.83
C SER A 22 4.78 -1.72 8.52
N GLU A 23 5.12 -1.42 7.26
CA GLU A 23 5.47 -0.07 6.81
C GLU A 23 4.28 0.89 6.87
N THR A 24 3.09 0.41 6.53
CA THR A 24 1.83 1.18 6.61
C THR A 24 1.47 1.51 8.05
N GLN A 25 1.67 0.58 8.98
CA GLN A 25 1.49 0.84 10.41
C GLN A 25 2.49 1.89 10.92
N ALA A 26 3.77 1.78 10.55
CA ALA A 26 4.79 2.75 10.92
C ALA A 26 4.45 4.15 10.36
N LEU A 27 4.00 4.24 9.11
CA LEU A 27 3.53 5.50 8.51
C LEU A 27 2.34 6.09 9.27
N GLY A 28 1.38 5.25 9.68
CA GLY A 28 0.25 5.67 10.49
C GLY A 28 0.68 6.24 11.84
N GLN A 29 1.65 5.63 12.51
CA GLN A 29 2.21 6.11 13.77
C GLN A 29 2.89 7.47 13.62
N LEU A 30 3.72 7.64 12.59
CA LEU A 30 4.39 8.92 12.31
C LEU A 30 3.39 10.04 12.02
N ARG A 31 2.36 9.76 11.22
CA ARG A 31 1.29 10.74 10.94
C ARG A 31 0.52 11.12 12.20
N ALA A 32 0.22 10.16 13.07
CA ALA A 32 -0.42 10.43 14.36
C ALA A 32 0.46 11.30 15.27
N GLN A 33 1.77 11.03 15.31
CA GLN A 33 2.73 11.85 16.06
C GLN A 33 2.81 13.28 15.51
N SER A 34 2.88 13.45 14.19
CA SER A 34 2.86 14.77 13.54
C SER A 34 1.59 15.54 13.88
N ALA A 35 0.42 14.88 13.77
CA ALA A 35 -0.86 15.50 14.10
C ALA A 35 -0.94 15.92 15.58
N GLN A 36 -0.38 15.14 16.49
CA GLN A 36 -0.32 15.51 17.91
C GLN A 36 0.58 16.72 18.14
N LEU A 37 1.73 16.80 17.47
CA LEU A 37 2.64 17.94 17.57
C LEU A 37 2.00 19.21 16.97
N GLU A 38 1.29 19.08 15.85
CA GLU A 38 0.53 20.19 15.27
C GLU A 38 -0.56 20.69 16.22
N GLN A 39 -1.27 19.79 16.90
CA GLN A 39 -2.27 20.19 17.88
C GLN A 39 -1.62 20.93 19.05
N ASN A 40 -0.54 20.39 19.61
CA ASN A 40 0.21 21.05 20.67
C ASN A 40 0.72 22.44 20.24
N ARG A 41 1.15 22.58 18.99
CA ARG A 41 1.58 23.86 18.41
C ARG A 41 0.44 24.87 18.41
N ARG A 42 -0.75 24.48 17.95
CA ARG A 42 -1.95 25.33 17.93
C ARG A 42 -2.36 25.75 19.35
N ASP A 43 -2.29 24.83 20.31
CA ASP A 43 -2.62 25.12 21.72
C ASP A 43 -1.63 26.13 22.33
N LEU A 44 -0.35 26.04 21.97
CA LEU A 44 0.69 27.00 22.36
C LEU A 44 0.51 28.38 21.71
N GLU A 45 0.12 28.41 20.43
CA GLU A 45 -0.23 29.65 19.72
C GLU A 45 -1.43 30.34 20.39
N GLN A 46 -2.49 29.58 20.70
CA GLN A 46 -3.64 30.10 21.42
C GLN A 46 -3.26 30.62 22.82
N SER A 47 -2.41 29.88 23.55
CA SER A 47 -1.89 30.32 24.86
C SER A 47 -1.09 31.63 24.79
N LEU A 48 -0.40 31.88 23.67
CA LEU A 48 0.28 33.17 23.43
C LEU A 48 -0.72 34.31 23.22
N GLU A 49 -1.77 34.07 22.44
CA GLU A 49 -2.82 35.06 22.18
C GLU A 49 -3.57 35.42 23.47
N ASP A 50 -3.95 34.43 24.26
CA ASP A 50 -4.62 34.61 25.55
C ASP A 50 -3.70 35.29 26.58
N GLY A 51 -2.45 34.85 26.67
CA GLY A 51 -1.46 35.41 27.58
C GLY A 51 -1.08 36.86 27.27
N ALA A 52 -1.11 37.25 25.98
CA ALA A 52 -0.85 38.63 25.55
C ALA A 52 -1.99 39.59 25.95
N GLN A 53 -3.20 39.09 26.18
CA GLN A 53 -4.35 39.87 26.63
C GLN A 53 -4.40 40.06 28.16
N CYS A 54 -3.53 39.38 28.92
CA CYS A 54 -3.49 39.49 30.37
C CYS A 54 -3.10 40.91 30.82
N ALA A 55 -4.06 41.64 31.40
CA ALA A 55 -3.90 43.03 31.80
C ALA A 55 -3.29 43.21 33.21
N ASP A 56 -2.98 42.13 33.92
CA ASP A 56 -2.46 42.21 35.30
C ASP A 56 -1.06 42.85 35.33
N PRO A 57 -0.88 44.02 35.96
CA PRO A 57 0.41 44.68 36.09
C PRO A 57 1.47 43.83 36.81
N ALA A 58 1.07 42.95 37.73
CA ALA A 58 1.98 42.09 38.49
C ALA A 58 2.64 41.01 37.61
N LEU A 59 1.98 40.60 36.52
CA LEU A 59 2.45 39.55 35.62
C LEU A 59 3.28 40.09 34.44
N ARG A 60 3.30 41.41 34.22
CA ARG A 60 4.04 42.04 33.10
C ARG A 60 5.53 41.74 33.09
N SER A 61 6.16 41.60 34.26
CA SER A 61 7.59 41.25 34.37
C SER A 61 7.90 39.82 33.90
N TYR A 62 6.92 38.92 33.97
CA TYR A 62 7.05 37.52 33.56
C TYR A 62 6.66 37.27 32.10
N LEU A 63 5.83 38.14 31.53
CA LEU A 63 5.30 38.01 30.16
C LEU A 63 6.39 37.83 29.10
N GLY A 64 7.49 38.59 29.19
CA GLY A 64 8.59 38.49 28.23
C GLY A 64 9.29 37.12 28.25
N ASN A 65 9.44 36.51 29.44
CA ASN A 65 10.01 35.16 29.57
C ASN A 65 9.03 34.10 29.07
N PHE A 66 7.75 34.24 29.41
CA PHE A 66 6.68 33.37 28.91
C PHE A 66 6.64 33.34 27.38
N VAL A 67 6.55 34.51 26.73
CA VAL A 67 6.48 34.60 25.26
C VAL A 67 7.70 33.97 24.60
N ARG A 68 8.91 34.22 25.12
CA ARG A 68 10.13 33.59 24.62
C ARG A 68 10.11 32.07 24.78
N SER A 69 9.66 31.58 25.93
CA SER A 69 9.58 30.14 26.20
C SER A 69 8.62 29.44 25.24
N VAL A 70 7.40 29.98 25.09
CA VAL A 70 6.37 29.38 24.22
C VAL A 70 6.79 29.41 22.75
N ARG A 71 7.36 30.53 22.26
CA ARG A 71 7.94 30.58 20.91
C ARG A 71 9.06 29.57 20.72
N GLY A 72 9.87 29.33 21.75
CA GLY A 72 10.90 28.31 21.75
C GLY A 72 10.33 26.89 21.64
N GLU A 73 9.22 26.60 22.31
CA GLU A 73 8.51 25.32 22.19
C GLU A 73 7.87 25.15 20.81
N ILE A 74 7.21 26.18 20.27
CA ILE A 74 6.65 26.16 18.91
C ILE A 74 7.76 25.83 17.90
N ALA A 75 8.89 26.53 17.95
CA ALA A 75 10.02 26.29 17.05
C ALA A 75 10.71 24.92 17.25
N ARG A 76 10.56 24.28 18.42
CA ARG A 76 10.96 22.88 18.62
C ARG A 76 9.97 21.93 17.98
N GLY A 77 8.67 22.15 18.19
CA GLY A 77 7.59 21.39 17.58
C GLY A 77 7.66 21.41 16.05
N ASP A 78 7.87 22.59 15.45
CA ASP A 78 7.99 22.75 13.99
C ASP A 78 9.13 21.92 13.40
N ARG A 79 10.28 21.90 14.07
CA ARG A 79 11.42 21.08 13.65
C ARG A 79 11.13 19.58 13.76
N ALA A 80 10.52 19.16 14.86
CA ALA A 80 10.13 17.77 15.04
C ALA A 80 9.09 17.33 14.00
N ILE A 81 8.12 18.18 13.66
CA ILE A 81 7.15 17.94 12.59
C ILE A 81 7.89 17.76 11.25
N ALA A 82 8.79 18.68 10.88
CA ALA A 82 9.53 18.59 9.63
C ALA A 82 10.38 17.30 9.51
N GLU A 83 11.01 16.88 10.60
CA GLU A 83 11.77 15.61 10.67
C GLU A 83 10.87 14.38 10.49
N ILE A 84 9.71 14.38 11.16
CA ILE A 84 8.71 13.31 11.05
C ILE A 84 8.12 13.26 9.64
N GLU A 85 7.79 14.41 9.04
CA GLU A 85 7.23 14.49 7.69
C GLU A 85 8.21 13.95 6.64
N THR A 86 9.50 14.28 6.78
CA THR A 86 10.56 13.74 5.92
C THR A 86 10.63 12.21 6.03
N SER A 87 10.65 11.69 7.26
CA SER A 87 10.67 10.25 7.52
C SER A 87 9.40 9.54 7.00
N ALA A 88 8.25 10.20 7.14
CA ALA A 88 6.96 9.70 6.67
C ALA A 88 6.90 9.66 5.14
N ALA A 89 7.52 10.63 4.44
CA ALA A 89 7.61 10.63 2.99
C ALA A 89 8.43 9.44 2.48
N GLU A 90 9.58 9.16 3.09
CA GLU A 90 10.42 8.00 2.73
C GLU A 90 9.70 6.66 2.91
N ILE A 91 8.92 6.52 3.98
CA ILE A 91 8.10 5.32 4.20
C ILE A 91 6.93 5.26 3.21
N ALA A 92 6.29 6.39 2.92
CA ALA A 92 5.21 6.44 1.94
C ALA A 92 5.66 6.01 0.55
N ASP A 93 6.87 6.42 0.13
CA ASP A 93 7.46 5.99 -1.14
C ASP A 93 7.72 4.48 -1.18
N ARG A 94 8.22 3.91 -0.09
CA ARG A 94 8.42 2.44 0.04
C ARG A 94 7.11 1.68 -0.01
N VAL A 95 6.08 2.16 0.69
CA VAL A 95 4.72 1.59 0.63
C VAL A 95 4.18 1.66 -0.81
N ALA A 96 4.36 2.79 -1.49
CA ALA A 96 3.91 2.96 -2.88
C ALA A 96 4.65 2.02 -3.85
N GLU A 97 5.95 1.83 -3.68
CA GLU A 97 6.74 0.84 -4.43
C GLU A 97 6.23 -0.59 -4.17
N GLY A 98 6.06 -0.96 -2.91
CA GLY A 98 5.55 -2.28 -2.56
C GLY A 98 4.17 -2.56 -3.18
N PHE A 99 3.28 -1.57 -3.22
CA PHE A 99 1.98 -1.73 -3.88
C PHE A 99 2.12 -1.96 -5.39
N ARG A 100 3.08 -1.30 -6.05
CA ARG A 100 3.39 -1.51 -7.47
C ARG A 100 3.93 -2.92 -7.73
N GLU A 101 4.76 -3.45 -6.83
CA GLU A 101 5.27 -4.82 -6.91
C GLU A 101 4.17 -5.86 -6.71
N ILE A 102 3.31 -5.69 -5.70
CA ILE A 102 2.13 -6.54 -5.48
C ILE A 102 1.26 -6.60 -6.73
N LYS A 103 0.98 -5.44 -7.32
CA LYS A 103 0.16 -5.37 -8.55
C LYS A 103 0.84 -6.05 -9.72
N SER A 104 2.16 -5.94 -9.83
CA SER A 104 2.94 -6.64 -10.84
C SER A 104 2.84 -8.16 -10.69
N TYR A 105 2.97 -8.69 -9.47
CA TYR A 105 2.79 -10.13 -9.22
C TYR A 105 1.36 -10.60 -9.50
N GLU A 106 0.35 -9.81 -9.12
CA GLU A 106 -1.05 -10.09 -9.38
C GLU A 106 -1.32 -10.19 -10.89
N ILE A 107 -0.87 -9.21 -11.68
CA ILE A 107 -1.04 -9.20 -13.14
C ILE A 107 -0.38 -10.43 -13.77
N LEU A 108 0.88 -10.73 -13.40
CA LEU A 108 1.59 -11.89 -13.92
C LEU A 108 0.90 -13.21 -13.55
N ARG A 109 0.31 -13.28 -12.35
CA ARG A 109 -0.42 -14.45 -11.89
C ARG A 109 -1.72 -14.66 -12.68
N LEU A 110 -2.46 -13.58 -12.94
CA LEU A 110 -3.69 -13.61 -13.72
C LEU A 110 -3.41 -13.99 -15.19
N ASP A 111 -2.36 -13.44 -15.81
CA ASP A 111 -1.94 -13.84 -17.15
C ASP A 111 -1.54 -15.33 -17.22
N ALA A 112 -0.77 -15.82 -16.25
CA ALA A 112 -0.41 -17.23 -16.17
C ALA A 112 -1.64 -18.14 -16.01
N LEU A 113 -2.64 -17.73 -15.22
CA LEU A 113 -3.90 -18.45 -15.09
C LEU A 113 -4.69 -18.47 -16.41
N ALA A 114 -4.80 -17.32 -17.09
CA ALA A 114 -5.50 -17.23 -18.37
C ALA A 114 -4.86 -18.13 -19.44
N ARG A 115 -3.53 -18.12 -19.54
CA ARG A 115 -2.79 -19.01 -20.47
C ARG A 115 -3.03 -20.48 -20.16
N ARG A 116 -3.04 -20.85 -18.88
CA ARG A 116 -3.32 -22.22 -18.45
C ARG A 116 -4.72 -22.67 -18.87
N VAL A 117 -5.73 -21.83 -18.67
CA VAL A 117 -7.11 -22.14 -19.09
C VAL A 117 -7.17 -22.33 -20.60
N ALA A 118 -6.61 -21.41 -21.37
CA ALA A 118 -6.58 -21.52 -22.83
C ALA A 118 -5.81 -22.75 -23.34
N ASP A 119 -4.74 -23.17 -22.64
CA ASP A 119 -4.01 -24.39 -22.95
C ASP A 119 -4.83 -25.65 -22.67
N LEU A 120 -5.66 -25.65 -21.62
CA LEU A 120 -6.56 -26.76 -21.31
C LEU A 120 -7.68 -26.84 -22.35
N GLU A 121 -8.33 -25.73 -22.68
CA GLU A 121 -9.36 -25.66 -23.71
C GLU A 121 -8.83 -26.16 -25.07
N ARG A 122 -7.64 -25.71 -25.49
CA ARG A 122 -7.01 -26.19 -26.73
C ARG A 122 -6.73 -27.69 -26.73
N ARG A 123 -6.35 -28.27 -25.58
CA ARG A 123 -6.15 -29.72 -25.46
C ARG A 123 -7.46 -30.47 -25.55
N GLU A 124 -8.50 -30.01 -24.84
CA GLU A 124 -9.83 -30.61 -24.90
C GLU A 124 -10.44 -30.55 -26.31
N GLU A 125 -10.30 -29.42 -27.02
CA GLU A 125 -10.72 -29.29 -28.42
C GLU A 125 -9.99 -30.27 -29.34
N THR A 126 -8.68 -30.43 -29.16
CA THR A 126 -7.87 -31.37 -29.95
C THR A 126 -8.32 -32.81 -29.70
N GLU A 127 -8.51 -33.20 -28.44
CA GLU A 127 -8.99 -34.54 -28.07
C GLU A 127 -10.39 -34.83 -28.63
N MET A 128 -11.30 -33.85 -28.58
CA MET A 128 -12.64 -33.97 -29.14
C MET A 128 -12.63 -34.07 -30.67
N SER A 129 -11.74 -33.33 -31.34
CA SER A 129 -11.54 -33.42 -32.79
C SER A 129 -11.04 -34.80 -33.21
N ASP A 130 -10.06 -35.34 -32.50
CA ASP A 130 -9.50 -36.67 -32.74
C ASP A 130 -10.56 -37.77 -32.55
N LEU A 131 -11.37 -37.69 -31.49
CA LEU A 131 -12.49 -38.60 -31.25
C LEU A 131 -13.56 -38.51 -32.35
N ALA A 132 -13.90 -37.30 -32.80
CA ALA A 132 -14.83 -37.08 -33.89
C ALA A 132 -14.32 -37.70 -35.20
N GLN A 133 -13.03 -37.54 -35.50
CA GLN A 133 -12.38 -38.12 -36.67
C GLN A 133 -12.39 -39.66 -36.61
N ILE A 134 -12.05 -40.26 -35.45
CA ILE A 134 -12.10 -41.71 -35.24
C ILE A 134 -13.53 -42.23 -35.45
N ARG A 135 -14.53 -41.55 -34.89
CA ARG A 135 -15.94 -41.92 -35.03
C ARG A 135 -16.39 -41.86 -36.49
N TRP A 136 -15.98 -40.83 -37.23
CA TRP A 136 -16.27 -40.68 -38.66
C TRP A 136 -15.62 -41.79 -39.51
N TRP A 137 -14.36 -42.13 -39.26
CA TRP A 137 -13.71 -43.25 -39.96
C TRP A 137 -14.37 -44.59 -39.66
N ARG A 138 -14.80 -44.82 -38.41
CA ARG A 138 -15.52 -46.04 -38.00
C ARG A 138 -16.89 -46.16 -38.67
N SER A 139 -17.66 -45.07 -38.76
CA SER A 139 -18.97 -45.11 -39.43
C SER A 139 -18.85 -45.38 -40.93
N ARG A 140 -17.82 -44.81 -41.58
CA ARG A 140 -17.54 -45.03 -43.01
C ARG A 140 -17.12 -46.47 -43.32
N ARG A 141 -16.32 -47.11 -42.45
CA ARG A 141 -15.96 -48.54 -42.60
C ARG A 141 -17.14 -49.49 -42.39
N ARG A 142 -18.15 -49.09 -41.60
CA ARG A 142 -19.33 -49.91 -41.31
C ARG A 142 -20.42 -49.82 -42.40
N ASN A 143 -20.32 -48.85 -43.30
CA ASN A 143 -21.24 -48.67 -44.42
C ASN A 143 -20.49 -48.83 -45.76
N PRO A 144 -20.14 -50.07 -46.17
CA PRO A 144 -19.67 -50.29 -47.53
C PRO A 144 -20.85 -50.01 -48.45
N VAL A 145 -20.71 -48.96 -49.26
CA VAL A 145 -21.66 -48.60 -50.32
C VAL A 145 -21.99 -49.86 -51.13
N ARG A 146 -23.27 -50.22 -51.16
CA ARG A 146 -23.83 -51.20 -52.11
C ARG A 146 -23.99 -50.56 -53.47
#